data_AF-A0A928A3U5-F1
#
_entry.id   AF-A0A928A3U5-F1
#
_cell.length_a   1.000
_cell.length_b   1.000
_cell.length_c   1.000
_cell.angle_alpha   90.00
_cell.angle_beta   90.00
_cell.angle_gamma   90.00
#
_symmetry.space_group_name_H-M   'P 1'
#
loop_
_entity.id
_entity.type
_entity.pdbx_description
1 polymer ?
#
loop_
_entity_poly.entity_id
_entity_poly.type
_entity_poly.pdbx_seq_one_letter_code
_entity_poly.pdbx_strand_id
1 'polypeptide(L)'
;MKFKKIAMFIGLFVVMAATLSSCTKSFCTVNDKAQTLYTLEEYSEGKTYADGTKTNEIIKDAESKGMLTPSPEFNAFIETKIDEYADQLVVYYSKTAPYKDELHFYDYEYARGIALFAGGETLEENELWYNFDKWVKEAQTSTEVGIENCPDGNYITLYKQTFETIVATKTTCISPITGEYDGVVIEGKTWKQAFSLGLFEGLLVYPISWLIYTLATAFSALGGFGIILAIFLVTLIVRGVLIALTFKQTLSQQRMTALQPELNKIQNKYPNAATNPYDKQRMGQEQMALYKKHKINPFGMFIVMIFQFPIFISVWGAMQGSSILMAGEFFGLSLAASTGTAMMDFKGPWYVAWVIFVLMALGQIASMKIPQWLQKKKQETQQKLVKNPSLEQQQKTMNMVNNVMLIMIIVMGFSLPVSMCIYWFITSLISLGQSFLTQKIISNSSKKKVIRK
;
A
#
# COMPACT_ATOMS: atom_id res chain seq x y z
N MET A 1 -24.16 -22.15 9.18
CA MET A 1 -23.92 -21.88 7.74
C MET A 1 -23.46 -20.44 7.43
N LYS A 2 -23.89 -19.40 8.17
CA LYS A 2 -23.47 -17.99 7.93
C LYS A 2 -21.99 -17.71 8.31
N PHE A 3 -21.50 -18.29 9.39
CA PHE A 3 -20.13 -18.04 9.88
C PHE A 3 -19.04 -18.61 8.96
N LYS A 4 -19.21 -19.85 8.45
CA LYS A 4 -18.29 -20.45 7.47
C LYS A 4 -18.20 -19.66 6.16
N LYS A 5 -19.31 -19.07 5.69
CA LYS A 5 -19.30 -18.21 4.50
C LYS A 5 -18.55 -16.90 4.76
N ILE A 6 -18.73 -16.29 5.94
CA ILE A 6 -18.01 -15.07 6.34
C ILE A 6 -16.51 -15.36 6.49
N ALA A 7 -16.11 -16.45 7.14
CA ALA A 7 -14.71 -16.85 7.27
C ALA A 7 -14.04 -17.14 5.92
N MET A 8 -14.75 -17.80 5.00
CA MET A 8 -14.28 -18.06 3.64
C MET A 8 -14.12 -16.77 2.81
N PHE A 9 -15.03 -15.80 2.98
CA PHE A 9 -14.90 -14.47 2.39
C PHE A 9 -13.71 -13.71 2.99
N ILE A 10 -13.55 -13.70 4.32
CA ILE A 10 -12.41 -13.07 5.00
C ILE A 10 -11.08 -13.67 4.51
N GLY A 11 -10.98 -15.00 4.40
CA GLY A 11 -9.80 -15.66 3.84
C GLY A 11 -9.50 -15.26 2.39
N LEU A 12 -10.52 -15.14 1.53
CA LEU A 12 -10.36 -14.66 0.15
C LEU A 12 -9.89 -13.19 0.10
N PHE A 13 -10.26 -12.37 1.08
CA PHE A 13 -9.85 -10.96 1.15
C PHE A 13 -8.44 -10.76 1.70
N VAL A 14 -8.00 -11.58 2.65
CA VAL A 14 -6.58 -11.60 3.09
C VAL A 14 -5.68 -11.99 1.92
N VAL A 15 -6.11 -12.94 1.09
CA VAL A 15 -5.43 -13.27 -0.18
C VAL A 15 -5.45 -12.06 -1.12
N MET A 16 -6.54 -11.31 -1.25
CA MET A 16 -6.55 -10.10 -2.09
C MET A 16 -5.59 -9.01 -1.59
N ALA A 17 -5.47 -8.79 -0.28
CA ALA A 17 -4.49 -7.86 0.28
C ALA A 17 -3.04 -8.32 -0.01
N ALA A 18 -2.79 -9.63 0.06
CA ALA A 18 -1.52 -10.21 -0.38
C ALA A 18 -1.31 -10.12 -1.91
N THR A 19 -2.37 -10.09 -2.74
CA THR A 19 -2.24 -9.83 -4.18
C THR A 19 -2.06 -8.35 -4.54
N LEU A 20 -2.24 -7.42 -3.60
CA LEU A 20 -1.91 -6.01 -3.88
C LEU A 20 -0.41 -5.79 -3.98
N SER A 21 0.41 -6.60 -3.29
CA SER A 21 1.87 -6.51 -3.39
C SER A 21 2.43 -6.77 -4.79
N SER A 22 1.72 -7.54 -5.61
CA SER A 22 2.08 -7.74 -7.02
C SER A 22 1.56 -6.65 -7.96
N CYS A 23 0.76 -5.70 -7.48
CA CYS A 23 0.19 -4.62 -8.29
C CYS A 23 1.14 -3.42 -8.47
N THR A 24 2.22 -3.33 -7.69
CA THR A 24 3.26 -2.31 -7.83
C THR A 24 4.62 -2.97 -7.81
N LYS A 25 5.52 -2.57 -8.72
CA LYS A 25 6.91 -3.03 -8.66
C LYS A 25 7.65 -2.41 -7.47
N SER A 26 8.57 -3.18 -6.90
CA SER A 26 9.45 -2.69 -5.85
C SER A 26 10.42 -1.64 -6.42
N PHE A 27 10.63 -0.57 -5.65
CA PHE A 27 11.61 0.47 -5.95
C PHE A 27 12.98 0.18 -5.32
N CYS A 28 13.11 -0.88 -4.52
CA CYS A 28 14.35 -1.23 -3.86
C CYS A 28 15.42 -1.65 -4.87
N THR A 29 16.52 -0.90 -4.92
CA THR A 29 17.73 -1.31 -5.64
C THR A 29 18.37 -2.50 -4.93
N VAL A 30 19.34 -3.15 -5.58
CA VAL A 30 20.13 -4.18 -4.92
C VAL A 30 20.86 -3.61 -3.70
N ASN A 31 21.30 -2.35 -3.78
CA ASN A 31 21.97 -1.67 -2.69
C ASN A 31 21.03 -1.43 -1.50
N ASP A 32 19.81 -0.93 -1.73
CA ASP A 32 18.81 -0.75 -0.64
C ASP A 32 18.53 -2.09 0.08
N LYS A 33 18.45 -3.18 -0.68
CA LYS A 33 18.22 -4.53 -0.14
C LYS A 33 19.41 -5.00 0.69
N ALA A 34 20.62 -4.83 0.18
CA ALA A 34 21.86 -5.17 0.90
C ALA A 34 21.98 -4.38 2.21
N GLN A 35 21.69 -3.07 2.20
CA GLN A 35 21.67 -2.25 3.42
C GLN A 35 20.60 -2.69 4.41
N THR A 36 19.41 -3.02 3.93
CA THR A 36 18.34 -3.56 4.78
C THR A 36 18.80 -4.85 5.47
N LEU A 37 19.46 -5.74 4.73
CA LEU A 37 20.01 -7.00 5.26
C LEU A 37 21.13 -6.76 6.27
N TYR A 38 22.03 -5.83 5.96
CA TYR A 38 23.14 -5.46 6.83
C TYR A 38 22.66 -4.92 8.18
N THR A 39 21.67 -4.01 8.15
CA THR A 39 21.08 -3.43 9.35
C THR A 39 20.37 -4.49 10.21
N LEU A 40 19.72 -5.48 9.57
CA LEU A 40 19.03 -6.58 10.26
C LEU A 40 19.98 -7.52 11.02
N GLU A 41 21.23 -7.61 10.58
CA GLU A 41 22.24 -8.40 11.26
C GLU A 41 22.80 -7.70 12.52
N GLU A 42 22.32 -6.50 12.88
CA GLU A 42 22.82 -5.68 14.00
C GLU A 42 24.35 -5.61 14.01
N TYR A 43 24.94 -5.38 12.84
CA TYR A 43 26.38 -5.39 12.66
C TYR A 43 27.00 -4.17 13.36
N SER A 44 27.51 -4.39 14.57
CA SER A 44 28.34 -3.42 15.30
C SER A 44 29.81 -3.71 14.99
N GLU A 45 30.55 -2.67 14.58
CA GLU A 45 32.00 -2.61 14.34
C GLU A 45 32.77 -3.93 14.61
N GLY A 46 33.00 -4.70 13.54
CA GLY A 46 33.97 -5.80 13.54
C GLY A 46 33.53 -7.13 14.16
N LYS A 47 32.22 -7.39 14.32
CA LYS A 47 31.73 -8.71 14.77
C LYS A 47 30.71 -9.33 13.81
N THR A 48 31.23 -10.02 12.79
CA THR A 48 30.50 -11.13 12.16
C THR A 48 30.12 -12.14 13.27
N TYR A 49 28.88 -12.61 13.29
CA TYR A 49 28.44 -13.72 14.17
C TYR A 49 28.37 -13.41 15.68
N ALA A 50 28.08 -12.17 16.09
CA ALA A 50 27.72 -11.91 17.48
C ALA A 50 26.50 -12.75 17.93
N ASP A 51 26.49 -13.26 19.16
CA ASP A 51 25.39 -14.08 19.66
C ASP A 51 24.07 -13.29 19.63
N GLY A 52 23.09 -13.75 18.84
CA GLY A 52 21.81 -13.07 18.60
C GLY A 52 21.51 -12.63 17.15
N THR A 53 22.46 -12.70 16.21
CA THR A 53 22.19 -12.34 14.80
C THR A 53 21.29 -13.36 14.07
N LYS A 54 20.66 -12.93 12.96
CA LYS A 54 19.82 -13.83 12.16
C LYS A 54 20.65 -14.95 11.52
N THR A 55 21.89 -14.65 11.13
CA THR A 55 22.85 -15.67 10.68
C THR A 55 23.09 -16.75 11.73
N ASN A 56 23.24 -16.39 13.01
CA ASN A 56 23.42 -17.37 14.08
C ASN A 56 22.17 -18.23 14.34
N GLU A 57 20.96 -17.67 14.18
CA GLU A 57 19.73 -18.47 14.20
C GLU A 57 19.70 -19.49 13.05
N ILE A 58 20.13 -19.08 11.85
CA ILE A 58 20.21 -19.96 10.67
C ILE A 58 21.21 -21.08 10.90
N ILE A 59 22.38 -20.79 11.47
CA ILE A 59 23.40 -21.79 11.81
C ILE A 59 22.83 -22.82 12.78
N LYS A 60 22.19 -22.38 13.88
CA LYS A 60 21.58 -23.29 14.87
C LYS A 60 20.48 -24.17 14.24
N ASP A 61 19.65 -23.60 13.36
CA ASP A 61 18.61 -24.35 12.63
C ASP A 61 19.22 -25.36 11.64
N ALA A 62 20.28 -24.97 10.95
CA ALA A 62 21.00 -25.83 10.00
C ALA A 62 21.71 -27.00 10.69
N GLU A 63 22.40 -26.75 11.80
CA GLU A 63 23.03 -27.77 12.64
C GLU A 63 22.00 -28.80 13.14
N SER A 64 20.81 -28.33 13.56
CA SER A 64 19.72 -29.21 13.99
C SER A 64 19.20 -30.14 12.88
N LYS A 65 19.42 -29.76 11.62
CA LYS A 65 19.05 -30.51 10.41
C LYS A 65 20.20 -31.35 9.85
N GLY A 66 21.36 -31.35 10.51
CA GLY A 66 22.56 -32.09 10.08
C GLY A 66 23.22 -31.52 8.82
N MET A 67 23.02 -30.22 8.54
CA MET A 67 23.70 -29.53 7.44
C MET A 67 25.13 -29.15 7.87
N LEU A 68 26.06 -29.12 6.91
CA LEU A 68 27.41 -28.61 7.15
C LEU A 68 27.36 -27.07 7.17
N THR A 69 27.66 -26.49 8.33
CA THR A 69 27.68 -25.04 8.55
C THR A 69 29.08 -24.45 8.34
N PRO A 70 29.19 -23.12 8.16
CA PRO A 70 30.48 -22.45 7.99
C PRO A 70 31.43 -22.67 9.16
N SER A 71 32.69 -23.02 8.86
CA SER A 71 33.76 -23.09 9.86
C SER A 71 34.29 -21.69 10.26
N PRO A 72 35.00 -21.56 11.40
CA PRO A 72 35.71 -20.33 11.76
C PRO A 72 36.72 -19.88 10.69
N GLU A 73 37.43 -20.82 10.05
CA GLU A 73 38.39 -20.54 9.00
C GLU A 73 37.71 -19.96 7.75
N PHE A 74 36.58 -20.54 7.34
CA PHE A 74 35.76 -20.01 6.24
C PHE A 74 35.24 -18.61 6.58
N ASN A 75 34.75 -18.41 7.79
CA ASN A 75 34.22 -17.12 8.25
C ASN A 75 35.29 -16.02 8.21
N ALA A 76 36.51 -16.32 8.68
CA ALA A 76 37.63 -15.38 8.62
C ALA A 76 38.04 -15.04 7.18
N PHE A 77 38.02 -16.03 6.28
CA PHE A 77 38.27 -15.81 4.85
C PHE A 77 37.22 -14.89 4.23
N ILE A 78 35.93 -15.14 4.49
CA ILE A 78 34.84 -14.29 3.99
C ILE A 78 34.95 -12.86 4.52
N GLU A 79 35.28 -12.67 5.80
CA GLU A 79 35.44 -11.32 6.37
C GLU A 79 36.57 -10.53 5.72
N THR A 80 37.70 -11.17 5.47
CA THR A 80 38.82 -10.54 4.75
C THR A 80 38.37 -10.06 3.36
N LYS A 81 37.59 -10.89 2.65
CA LYS A 81 37.06 -10.54 1.33
C LYS A 81 36.06 -9.39 1.37
N ILE A 82 35.21 -9.35 2.40
CA ILE A 82 34.26 -8.26 2.64
C ILE A 82 35.01 -6.94 2.83
N ASP A 83 36.02 -6.91 3.70
CA ASP A 83 36.79 -5.70 4.00
C ASP A 83 37.56 -5.21 2.76
N GLU A 84 38.22 -6.11 2.02
CA GLU A 84 38.92 -5.80 0.78
C GLU A 84 38.00 -5.18 -0.28
N TYR A 85 36.77 -5.70 -0.42
CA TYR A 85 35.78 -5.19 -1.37
C TYR A 85 35.17 -3.87 -0.89
N ALA A 86 34.91 -3.74 0.41
CA ALA A 86 34.40 -2.50 1.01
C ALA A 86 35.38 -1.33 0.81
N ASP A 87 36.68 -1.55 1.00
CA ASP A 87 37.71 -0.54 0.73
C ASP A 87 37.69 -0.07 -0.74
N GLN A 88 37.52 -1.00 -1.68
CA GLN A 88 37.40 -0.67 -3.10
C GLN A 88 36.14 0.14 -3.40
N LEU A 89 35.01 -0.22 -2.79
CA LEU A 89 33.75 0.50 -2.92
C LEU A 89 33.83 1.91 -2.36
N VAL A 90 34.43 2.12 -1.19
CA VAL A 90 34.61 3.47 -0.61
C VAL A 90 35.41 4.36 -1.57
N VAL A 91 36.50 3.84 -2.14
CA VAL A 91 37.29 4.58 -3.14
C VAL A 91 36.47 4.86 -4.39
N TYR A 92 35.65 3.92 -4.84
CA TYR A 92 34.77 4.10 -5.98
C TYR A 92 33.71 5.18 -5.71
N TYR A 93 32.95 5.09 -4.61
CA TYR A 93 31.91 6.05 -4.25
C TYR A 93 32.47 7.45 -4.02
N SER A 94 33.70 7.59 -3.50
CA SER A 94 34.37 8.90 -3.39
C SER A 94 34.52 9.64 -4.73
N LYS A 95 34.51 8.90 -5.85
CA LYS A 95 34.64 9.44 -7.21
C LYS A 95 33.32 9.54 -7.96
N THR A 96 32.37 8.64 -7.66
CA THR A 96 31.16 8.44 -8.46
C THR A 96 29.87 8.86 -7.77
N ALA A 97 29.91 9.17 -6.46
CA ALA A 97 28.74 9.62 -5.72
C ALA A 97 28.11 10.83 -6.45
N PRO A 98 26.78 10.78 -6.70
CA PRO A 98 26.10 11.79 -7.52
C PRO A 98 26.21 13.19 -6.92
N TYR A 99 26.41 13.31 -5.60
CA TYR A 99 26.57 14.56 -4.89
C TYR A 99 27.62 14.44 -3.78
N LYS A 100 28.54 15.42 -3.68
CA LYS A 100 29.57 15.46 -2.63
C LYS A 100 28.97 15.53 -1.22
N ASP A 101 27.84 16.22 -1.08
CA ASP A 101 27.16 16.37 0.21
C ASP A 101 26.48 15.07 0.66
N GLU A 102 26.23 14.12 -0.25
CA GLU A 102 25.68 12.79 0.05
C GLU A 102 26.77 11.75 0.37
N LEU A 103 28.05 12.10 0.27
CA LEU A 103 29.16 11.16 0.44
C LEU A 103 29.20 10.50 1.83
N HIS A 104 28.68 11.19 2.85
CA HIS A 104 28.60 10.66 4.21
C HIS A 104 27.67 9.44 4.34
N PHE A 105 26.75 9.22 3.38
CA PHE A 105 25.92 8.00 3.33
C PHE A 105 26.63 6.82 2.65
N TYR A 106 27.74 7.07 1.96
CA TYR A 106 28.56 6.05 1.29
C TYR A 106 29.84 5.80 2.08
N ASP A 107 29.69 5.60 3.38
CA ASP A 107 30.78 5.32 4.29
C ASP A 107 31.23 3.84 4.21
N TYR A 108 32.17 3.48 5.08
CA TYR A 108 32.70 2.12 5.12
C TYR A 108 31.62 1.10 5.52
N GLU A 109 30.72 1.45 6.43
CA GLU A 109 29.62 0.57 6.84
C GLU A 109 28.64 0.31 5.70
N TYR A 110 28.28 1.35 4.95
CA TYR A 110 27.51 1.20 3.71
C TYR A 110 28.23 0.26 2.74
N ALA A 111 29.52 0.49 2.49
CA ALA A 111 30.31 -0.35 1.59
C ALA A 111 30.39 -1.82 2.05
N ARG A 112 30.54 -2.07 3.36
CA ARG A 112 30.50 -3.42 3.95
C ARG A 112 29.14 -4.10 3.74
N GLY A 113 28.04 -3.37 3.94
CA GLY A 113 26.70 -3.89 3.70
C GLY A 113 26.49 -4.36 2.26
N ILE A 114 27.00 -3.60 1.29
CA ILE A 114 27.04 -4.02 -0.11
C ILE A 114 27.94 -5.25 -0.27
N ALA A 115 29.18 -5.20 0.21
CA ALA A 115 30.17 -6.28 0.06
C ALA A 115 29.66 -7.64 0.57
N LEU A 116 28.94 -7.65 1.70
CA LEU A 116 28.41 -8.85 2.35
C LEU A 116 27.25 -9.49 1.56
N PHE A 117 26.34 -8.68 1.02
CA PHE A 117 25.08 -9.19 0.44
C PHE A 117 24.94 -9.01 -1.07
N ALA A 118 25.81 -8.24 -1.70
CA ALA A 118 25.75 -7.91 -3.12
C ALA A 118 27.16 -7.76 -3.72
N GLY A 119 27.21 -7.61 -5.04
CA GLY A 119 28.43 -7.26 -5.77
C GLY A 119 28.28 -7.54 -7.25
N GLY A 120 29.37 -7.44 -8.01
CA GLY A 120 29.35 -7.67 -9.45
C GLY A 120 30.75 -7.86 -10.02
N GLU A 121 30.83 -8.10 -11.33
CA GLU A 121 32.11 -8.16 -12.05
C GLU A 121 32.85 -6.83 -11.98
N THR A 122 32.10 -5.73 -11.97
CA THR A 122 32.60 -4.36 -11.78
C THR A 122 31.98 -3.74 -10.53
N LEU A 123 32.58 -2.67 -10.00
CA LEU A 123 32.04 -1.94 -8.84
C LEU A 123 30.75 -1.14 -9.15
N GLU A 124 30.40 -1.00 -10.43
CA GLU A 124 29.15 -0.35 -10.86
C GLU A 124 27.97 -1.31 -10.80
N GLU A 125 28.22 -2.60 -11.02
CA GLU A 125 27.22 -3.65 -11.07
C GLU A 125 26.99 -4.26 -9.70
N ASN A 126 25.73 -4.43 -9.34
CA ASN A 126 25.35 -5.04 -8.08
C ASN A 126 24.22 -6.05 -8.31
N GLU A 127 24.50 -7.30 -8.02
CA GLU A 127 23.56 -8.42 -7.95
C GLU A 127 23.62 -9.01 -6.54
N LEU A 128 22.45 -9.34 -5.97
CA LEU A 128 22.40 -9.98 -4.66
C LEU A 128 23.13 -11.33 -4.68
N TRP A 129 23.87 -11.61 -3.61
CA TRP A 129 24.64 -12.83 -3.38
C TRP A 129 25.83 -13.06 -4.32
N TYR A 130 26.09 -12.18 -5.29
CA TYR A 130 27.18 -12.37 -6.26
C TYR A 130 28.53 -12.60 -5.58
N ASN A 131 28.92 -11.68 -4.69
CA ASN A 131 30.18 -11.78 -3.95
C ASN A 131 30.22 -13.02 -3.06
N PHE A 132 29.15 -13.30 -2.32
CA PHE A 132 29.05 -14.49 -1.48
C PHE A 132 29.26 -15.78 -2.29
N ASP A 133 28.60 -15.92 -3.44
CA ASP A 133 28.75 -17.10 -4.30
C ASP A 133 30.14 -17.24 -4.91
N LYS A 134 30.73 -16.11 -5.29
CA LYS A 134 32.10 -16.05 -5.79
C LYS A 134 33.08 -16.50 -4.70
N TRP A 135 33.00 -15.93 -3.51
CA TRP A 135 33.93 -16.21 -2.43
C TRP A 135 33.75 -17.59 -1.81
N VAL A 136 32.53 -18.15 -1.79
CA VAL A 136 32.32 -19.56 -1.44
C VAL A 136 33.10 -20.48 -2.38
N LYS A 137 33.03 -20.24 -3.70
CA LYS A 137 33.78 -21.05 -4.68
C LYS A 137 35.29 -20.86 -4.53
N GLU A 138 35.74 -19.63 -4.30
CA GLU A 138 37.16 -19.36 -4.01
C GLU A 138 37.62 -20.12 -2.77
N ALA A 139 36.87 -20.06 -1.66
CA ALA A 139 37.17 -20.76 -0.42
C ALA A 139 37.28 -22.28 -0.63
N GLN A 140 36.33 -22.88 -1.36
CA GLN A 140 36.31 -24.33 -1.67
C GLN A 140 37.55 -24.79 -2.46
N THR A 141 38.14 -23.90 -3.27
CA THR A 141 39.33 -24.21 -4.08
C THR A 141 40.64 -23.73 -3.46
N SER A 142 40.56 -22.91 -2.40
CA SER A 142 41.73 -22.38 -1.71
C SER A 142 42.42 -23.44 -0.89
N THR A 143 43.74 -23.34 -0.78
CA THR A 143 44.54 -24.13 0.17
C THR A 143 44.42 -23.63 1.61
N GLU A 144 43.86 -22.44 1.81
CA GLU A 144 43.71 -21.79 3.11
C GLU A 144 42.48 -22.28 3.87
N VAL A 145 41.35 -22.49 3.16
CA VAL A 145 40.09 -22.95 3.75
C VAL A 145 39.82 -24.41 3.40
N GLY A 146 39.79 -24.76 2.11
CA GLY A 146 39.43 -26.11 1.66
C GLY A 146 37.92 -26.38 1.68
N ILE A 147 37.49 -27.39 0.91
CA ILE A 147 36.07 -27.72 0.73
C ILE A 147 35.41 -28.26 2.01
N GLU A 148 36.19 -28.95 2.85
CA GLU A 148 35.76 -29.55 4.11
C GLU A 148 35.32 -28.52 5.16
N ASN A 149 35.82 -27.29 5.05
CA ASN A 149 35.58 -26.18 5.96
C ASN A 149 34.49 -25.22 5.44
N CYS A 150 33.99 -25.46 4.23
CA CYS A 150 32.94 -24.67 3.60
C CYS A 150 31.55 -25.21 3.96
N PRO A 151 30.52 -24.34 4.04
CA PRO A 151 29.15 -24.81 4.19
C PRO A 151 28.69 -25.64 2.99
N ASP A 152 27.76 -26.56 3.22
CA ASP A 152 27.13 -27.31 2.13
C ASP A 152 26.08 -26.48 1.36
N GLY A 153 25.64 -27.02 0.20
CA GLY A 153 24.64 -26.36 -0.63
C GLY A 153 23.25 -26.22 0.03
N ASN A 154 22.92 -27.07 1.01
CA ASN A 154 21.65 -26.99 1.73
C ASN A 154 21.65 -25.81 2.71
N TYR A 155 22.76 -25.62 3.44
CA TYR A 155 22.98 -24.45 4.28
C TYR A 155 22.91 -23.17 3.45
N ILE A 156 23.64 -23.10 2.33
CA ILE A 156 23.66 -21.90 1.48
C ILE A 156 22.25 -21.56 0.99
N THR A 157 21.47 -22.59 0.60
CA THR A 157 20.08 -22.40 0.16
C THR A 157 19.19 -21.87 1.29
N LEU A 158 19.28 -22.46 2.49
CA LEU A 158 18.53 -22.03 3.67
C LEU A 158 18.89 -20.58 4.07
N TYR A 159 20.18 -20.26 4.06
CA TYR A 159 20.71 -18.95 4.38
C TYR A 159 20.13 -17.88 3.45
N LYS A 160 20.27 -18.06 2.13
CA LYS A 160 19.76 -17.10 1.14
C LYS A 160 18.24 -16.99 1.19
N GLN A 161 17.51 -18.10 1.23
CA GLN A 161 16.04 -18.08 1.26
C GLN A 161 15.49 -17.34 2.48
N THR A 162 16.15 -17.49 3.64
CA THR A 162 15.74 -16.81 4.87
C THR A 162 15.86 -15.29 4.69
N PHE A 163 16.99 -14.81 4.20
CA PHE A 163 17.21 -13.37 3.97
C PHE A 163 16.38 -12.80 2.82
N GLU A 164 16.24 -13.52 1.72
CA GLU A 164 15.39 -13.11 0.60
C GLU A 164 13.93 -12.99 1.02
N THR A 165 13.44 -13.89 1.88
CA THR A 165 12.10 -13.79 2.46
C THR A 165 11.95 -12.52 3.29
N ILE A 166 12.96 -12.16 4.10
CA ILE A 166 12.91 -10.94 4.91
C ILE A 166 12.89 -9.70 4.01
N VAL A 167 13.79 -9.60 3.04
CA VAL A 167 13.86 -8.45 2.11
C VAL A 167 12.59 -8.33 1.26
N ALA A 168 12.00 -9.44 0.84
CA ALA A 168 10.74 -9.41 0.11
C ALA A 168 9.59 -8.77 0.91
N THR A 169 9.67 -8.77 2.25
CA THR A 169 8.69 -8.08 3.11
C THR A 169 9.03 -6.60 3.36
N LYS A 170 10.27 -6.17 3.13
CA LYS A 170 10.76 -4.81 3.34
C LYS A 170 10.76 -4.05 2.01
N THR A 171 9.69 -3.31 1.73
CA THR A 171 9.49 -2.63 0.44
C THR A 171 9.64 -1.10 0.49
N THR A 172 10.11 -0.56 1.62
CA THR A 172 10.22 0.86 1.98
C THR A 172 11.43 1.56 1.34
N CYS A 173 11.53 1.57 0.00
CA CYS A 173 12.71 2.06 -0.72
C CYS A 173 12.45 3.24 -1.67
N ILE A 174 11.37 4.00 -1.45
CA ILE A 174 11.05 5.20 -2.22
C ILE A 174 11.47 6.43 -1.43
N SER A 175 12.59 7.02 -1.84
CA SER A 175 13.10 8.30 -1.34
C SER A 175 13.50 9.19 -2.53
N PRO A 176 13.17 10.49 -2.57
CA PRO A 176 13.66 11.41 -3.59
C PRO A 176 15.16 11.74 -3.49
N ILE A 177 15.73 11.61 -2.30
CA ILE A 177 17.15 11.88 -2.01
C ILE A 177 17.77 10.71 -1.26
N THR A 178 19.07 10.54 -1.37
CA THR A 178 19.80 9.55 -0.56
C THR A 178 19.73 9.97 0.90
N GLY A 179 19.48 9.01 1.79
CA GLY A 179 19.45 9.29 3.22
C GLY A 179 19.31 8.05 4.08
N GLU A 180 19.58 8.20 5.37
CA GLU A 180 19.35 7.18 6.38
C GLU A 180 17.93 7.29 6.95
N TYR A 181 17.24 6.16 6.99
CA TYR A 181 15.87 6.03 7.49
C TYR A 181 15.81 4.79 8.38
N ASP A 182 15.55 4.97 9.67
CA ASP A 182 15.47 3.87 10.65
C ASP A 182 16.72 2.96 10.63
N GLY A 183 17.91 3.56 10.58
CA GLY A 183 19.19 2.85 10.51
C GLY A 183 19.56 2.30 9.12
N VAL A 184 18.68 2.41 8.12
CA VAL A 184 18.91 1.90 6.78
C VAL A 184 19.18 3.04 5.80
N VAL A 185 20.32 3.00 5.11
CA VAL A 185 20.61 3.91 4.01
C VAL A 185 19.80 3.51 2.77
N ILE A 186 19.00 4.44 2.26
CA ILE A 186 18.18 4.27 1.05
C ILE A 186 18.65 5.26 -0.01
N GLU A 187 18.94 4.76 -1.22
CA GLU A 187 19.41 5.58 -2.33
C GLU A 187 18.29 6.48 -2.87
N GLY A 188 18.65 7.70 -3.30
CA GLY A 188 17.72 8.59 -4.00
C GLY A 188 17.18 7.98 -5.29
N LYS A 189 15.86 7.99 -5.44
CA LYS A 189 15.15 7.51 -6.62
C LYS A 189 14.83 8.69 -7.54
N THR A 190 14.92 8.44 -8.84
CA THR A 190 14.63 9.45 -9.87
C THR A 190 13.36 9.10 -10.65
N TRP A 191 12.76 10.10 -11.31
CA TRP A 191 11.67 9.87 -12.25
C TRP A 191 12.06 8.89 -13.36
N LYS A 192 13.29 8.97 -13.88
CA LYS A 192 13.79 8.06 -14.91
C LYS A 192 13.75 6.60 -14.42
N GLN A 193 14.22 6.34 -13.21
CA GLN A 193 14.16 5.01 -12.59
C GLN A 193 12.71 4.55 -12.37
N ALA A 194 11.83 5.44 -11.89
CA ALA A 194 10.42 5.13 -11.70
C ALA A 194 9.74 4.71 -13.02
N PHE A 195 10.00 5.41 -14.12
CA PHE A 195 9.48 5.06 -15.44
C PHE A 195 10.10 3.78 -16.03
N SER A 196 11.36 3.45 -15.69
CA SER A 196 11.95 2.16 -16.09
C SER A 196 11.33 0.96 -15.38
N LEU A 197 10.79 1.15 -14.16
CA LEU A 197 9.97 0.14 -13.51
C LEU A 197 8.64 -0.01 -14.26
N GLY A 198 7.96 1.10 -14.57
CA GLY A 198 6.78 1.08 -15.43
C GLY A 198 6.06 2.41 -15.51
N LEU A 199 5.10 2.49 -16.44
CA LEU A 199 4.27 3.70 -16.60
C LEU A 199 3.40 3.97 -15.36
N PHE A 200 2.96 2.93 -14.66
CA PHE A 200 2.13 3.06 -13.46
C PHE A 200 2.95 3.59 -12.28
N GLU A 201 4.14 3.02 -12.08
CA GLU A 201 5.12 3.43 -11.08
C GLU A 201 5.55 4.89 -11.29
N GLY A 202 5.91 5.24 -12.52
CA GLY A 202 6.30 6.59 -12.91
C GLY A 202 5.17 7.59 -12.77
N LEU A 203 3.97 7.33 -13.32
CA LEU A 203 2.90 8.35 -13.38
C LEU A 203 2.10 8.49 -12.08
N LEU A 204 1.99 7.44 -11.27
CA LEU A 204 1.06 7.43 -10.14
C LEU A 204 1.75 7.16 -8.80
N VAL A 205 2.60 6.13 -8.69
CA VAL A 205 3.18 5.73 -7.40
C VAL A 205 4.24 6.73 -6.93
N TYR A 206 5.26 6.94 -7.76
CA TYR A 206 6.40 7.80 -7.44
C TYR A 206 5.99 9.26 -7.13
N PRO A 207 5.16 9.95 -7.93
CA PRO A 207 4.71 11.30 -7.60
C PRO A 207 4.03 11.43 -6.24
N ILE A 208 3.20 10.45 -5.86
CA ILE A 208 2.51 10.47 -4.57
C ILE A 208 3.53 10.35 -3.44
N SER A 209 4.47 9.40 -3.54
CA SER A 209 5.52 9.24 -2.54
C SER A 209 6.44 10.45 -2.46
N TRP A 210 6.83 11.02 -3.61
CA TRP A 210 7.62 12.24 -3.69
C TRP A 210 6.93 13.44 -3.03
N LEU A 211 5.62 13.60 -3.22
CA LEU A 211 4.84 14.64 -2.55
C LEU A 211 4.76 14.41 -1.03
N ILE A 212 4.55 13.18 -0.59
CA ILE A 212 4.56 12.82 0.84
C ILE A 212 5.90 13.20 1.44
N TYR A 213 7.01 12.80 0.80
CA TYR A 213 8.35 13.12 1.22
C TYR A 213 8.57 14.63 1.33
N THR A 214 8.32 15.36 0.25
CA THR A 214 8.57 16.81 0.19
C THR A 214 7.78 17.56 1.26
N LEU A 215 6.51 17.21 1.45
CA LEU A 215 5.67 17.84 2.46
C LEU A 215 6.04 17.42 3.88
N ALA A 216 6.37 16.15 4.12
CA ALA A 216 6.80 15.68 5.43
C ALA A 216 8.10 16.38 5.86
N THR A 217 9.07 16.53 4.95
CA THR A 217 10.31 17.27 5.19
C THR A 217 10.04 18.76 5.41
N ALA A 218 9.15 19.38 4.64
CA ALA A 218 8.76 20.78 4.81
C ALA A 218 8.08 21.04 6.17
N PHE A 219 7.40 20.05 6.74
CA PHE A 219 6.75 20.12 8.05
C PHE A 219 7.52 19.39 9.15
N SER A 220 8.80 19.09 8.95
CA SER A 220 9.64 18.35 9.91
C SER A 220 9.66 18.98 11.30
N ALA A 221 9.57 20.32 11.40
CA ALA A 221 9.49 21.05 12.67
C ALA A 221 8.26 20.68 13.52
N LEU A 222 7.22 20.07 12.94
CA LEU A 222 6.02 19.59 13.65
C LEU A 222 6.15 18.12 14.09
N GLY A 223 7.29 17.48 13.85
CA GLY A 223 7.51 16.06 14.12
C GLY A 223 6.46 15.18 13.45
N GLY A 224 5.95 14.18 14.18
CA GLY A 224 4.92 13.27 13.67
C GLY A 224 3.66 13.96 13.12
N PHE A 225 3.27 15.12 13.66
CA PHE A 225 2.14 15.89 13.13
C PHE A 225 2.41 16.43 11.72
N GLY A 226 3.68 16.74 11.41
CA GLY A 226 4.09 17.16 10.07
C GLY A 226 3.85 16.06 9.03
N ILE A 227 4.09 14.80 9.41
CA ILE A 227 3.84 13.64 8.54
C ILE A 227 2.33 13.41 8.34
N ILE A 228 1.53 13.52 9.41
CA ILE A 228 0.06 13.44 9.30
C ILE A 228 -0.48 14.55 8.39
N LEU A 229 0.04 15.78 8.53
CA LEU A 229 -0.34 16.90 7.69
C LEU A 229 0.07 16.69 6.22
N ALA A 230 1.25 16.12 5.97
CA ALA A 230 1.68 15.73 4.63
C ALA A 230 0.71 14.72 4.01
N ILE A 231 0.36 13.65 4.74
CA ILE A 231 -0.65 12.66 4.30
C ILE A 231 -1.99 13.35 4.00
N PHE A 232 -2.43 14.27 4.86
CA PHE A 232 -3.67 15.03 4.65
C PHE A 232 -3.67 15.85 3.35
N LEU A 233 -2.61 16.62 3.11
CA LEU A 233 -2.52 17.47 1.92
C LEU A 233 -2.40 16.63 0.64
N VAL A 234 -1.61 15.56 0.66
CA VAL A 234 -1.51 14.63 -0.48
C VAL A 234 -2.87 13.98 -0.75
N THR A 235 -3.58 13.56 0.29
CA THR A 235 -4.93 13.00 0.16
C THR A 235 -5.89 14.02 -0.47
N LEU A 236 -5.82 15.29 -0.07
CA LEU A 236 -6.63 16.37 -0.63
C LEU A 236 -6.32 16.58 -2.11
N ILE A 237 -5.06 16.55 -2.51
CA ILE A 237 -4.64 16.68 -3.92
C ILE A 237 -5.16 15.50 -4.74
N VAL A 238 -4.86 14.27 -4.32
CA VAL A 238 -5.25 13.05 -5.04
C VAL A 238 -6.77 12.93 -5.13
N ARG A 239 -7.49 13.17 -4.03
CA ARG A 239 -8.96 13.16 -4.03
C ARG A 239 -9.53 14.33 -4.83
N GLY A 240 -8.89 15.49 -4.82
CA GLY A 240 -9.29 16.65 -5.62
C GLY A 240 -9.26 16.34 -7.12
N VAL A 241 -8.18 15.73 -7.61
CA VAL A 241 -8.05 15.26 -9.00
C VAL A 241 -9.12 14.22 -9.31
N LEU A 242 -9.29 13.21 -8.45
CA LEU A 242 -10.31 12.18 -8.66
C LEU A 242 -11.74 12.76 -8.69
N ILE A 243 -12.05 13.69 -7.78
CA ILE A 243 -13.36 14.37 -7.74
C ILE A 243 -13.56 15.15 -9.03
N ALA A 244 -12.56 15.89 -9.52
CA ALA A 244 -12.65 16.61 -10.79
C ALA A 244 -12.96 15.67 -11.96
N LEU A 245 -12.28 14.52 -12.03
CA LEU A 245 -12.48 13.50 -13.07
C LEU A 245 -13.85 12.80 -12.97
N THR A 246 -14.37 12.61 -11.76
CA THR A 246 -15.60 11.86 -11.49
C THR A 246 -16.83 12.73 -11.20
N PHE A 247 -16.68 14.06 -11.26
CA PHE A 247 -17.75 15.00 -10.86
C PHE A 247 -19.02 14.81 -11.71
N LYS A 248 -18.87 14.67 -13.03
CA LYS A 248 -20.00 14.49 -13.96
C LYS A 248 -20.75 13.19 -13.68
N GLN A 249 -20.00 12.13 -13.39
CA GLN A 249 -20.48 10.79 -13.09
C GLN A 249 -21.23 10.79 -11.74
N THR A 250 -20.66 11.46 -10.74
CA THR A 250 -21.30 11.65 -9.42
C THR A 250 -22.61 12.44 -9.54
N LEU A 251 -22.63 13.51 -10.34
CA LEU A 251 -23.84 14.28 -10.58
C LEU A 251 -24.90 13.46 -11.35
N SER A 252 -24.48 12.67 -12.34
CA SER A 252 -25.35 11.74 -13.06
C SER A 252 -25.99 10.72 -12.12
N GLN A 253 -25.22 10.17 -11.17
CA GLN A 253 -25.72 9.25 -10.15
C GLN A 253 -26.83 9.86 -9.30
N GLN A 254 -26.63 11.11 -8.85
CA GLN A 254 -27.65 11.77 -8.03
C GLN A 254 -28.90 12.14 -8.83
N ARG A 255 -28.76 12.47 -10.13
CA ARG A 255 -29.91 12.65 -11.03
C ARG A 255 -30.68 11.35 -11.19
N MET A 256 -30.01 10.20 -11.24
CA MET A 256 -30.66 8.90 -11.27
C MET A 256 -31.46 8.66 -9.99
N THR A 257 -30.91 9.00 -8.82
CA THR A 257 -31.66 8.97 -7.54
C THR A 257 -32.88 9.89 -7.56
N ALA A 258 -32.82 11.03 -8.26
CA ALA A 258 -33.97 11.93 -8.42
C ALA A 258 -35.05 11.37 -9.37
N LEU A 259 -34.71 10.44 -10.27
CA LEU A 259 -35.66 9.74 -11.14
C LEU A 259 -36.31 8.52 -10.48
N GLN A 260 -35.89 8.15 -9.27
CA GLN A 260 -36.49 7.04 -8.52
C GLN A 260 -38.03 7.05 -8.53
N PRO A 261 -38.75 8.16 -8.32
CA PRO A 261 -40.22 8.16 -8.38
C PRO A 261 -40.78 7.77 -9.77
N GLU A 262 -40.15 8.17 -10.86
CA GLU A 262 -40.57 7.78 -12.22
C GLU A 262 -40.24 6.32 -12.51
N LEU A 263 -39.09 5.83 -12.03
CA LEU A 263 -38.73 4.41 -12.08
C LEU A 263 -39.74 3.56 -11.30
N ASN A 264 -40.22 4.02 -10.16
CA ASN A 264 -41.22 3.33 -9.36
C ASN A 264 -42.54 3.18 -10.14
N LYS A 265 -42.95 4.20 -10.90
CA LYS A 265 -44.16 4.14 -11.75
C LYS A 265 -44.03 3.10 -12.85
N ILE A 266 -42.86 3.04 -13.52
CA ILE A 266 -42.58 2.02 -14.54
C ILE A 266 -42.64 0.63 -13.90
N GLN A 267 -42.01 0.43 -12.74
CA GLN A 267 -42.03 -0.88 -12.06
C GLN A 267 -43.45 -1.31 -11.66
N ASN A 268 -44.30 -0.40 -11.18
CA ASN A 268 -45.69 -0.70 -10.82
C ASN A 268 -46.55 -1.12 -12.03
N LYS A 269 -46.18 -0.68 -13.25
CA LYS A 269 -46.86 -1.08 -14.49
C LYS A 269 -46.62 -2.56 -14.83
N TYR A 270 -45.57 -3.18 -14.27
CA TYR A 270 -45.16 -4.56 -14.56
C TYR A 270 -45.05 -5.42 -13.29
N PRO A 271 -46.16 -5.68 -12.57
CA PRO A 271 -46.13 -6.46 -11.32
C PRO A 271 -45.65 -7.91 -11.52
N ASN A 272 -45.85 -8.49 -12.71
CA ASN A 272 -45.50 -9.88 -13.03
C ASN A 272 -44.07 -10.06 -13.54
N ALA A 273 -43.25 -9.00 -13.58
CA ALA A 273 -41.89 -9.10 -14.12
C ALA A 273 -40.94 -10.03 -13.34
N ALA A 274 -41.31 -10.44 -12.12
CA ALA A 274 -40.56 -11.44 -11.36
C ALA A 274 -40.76 -12.86 -11.91
N THR A 275 -41.92 -13.15 -12.51
CA THR A 275 -42.31 -14.48 -12.99
C THR A 275 -42.40 -14.56 -14.52
N ASN A 276 -42.59 -13.42 -15.21
CA ASN A 276 -42.69 -13.35 -16.66
C ASN A 276 -41.45 -12.67 -17.29
N PRO A 277 -40.63 -13.40 -18.08
CA PRO A 277 -39.47 -12.85 -18.78
C PRO A 277 -39.80 -11.71 -19.76
N TYR A 278 -40.97 -11.73 -20.39
CA TYR A 278 -41.39 -10.71 -21.36
C TYR A 278 -41.69 -9.37 -20.67
N ASP A 279 -42.41 -9.41 -19.54
CA ASP A 279 -42.67 -8.22 -18.73
C ASP A 279 -41.38 -7.64 -18.14
N LYS A 280 -40.45 -8.50 -17.73
CA LYS A 280 -39.11 -8.10 -17.29
C LYS A 280 -38.34 -7.36 -18.39
N GLN A 281 -38.39 -7.88 -19.62
CA GLN A 281 -37.72 -7.25 -20.76
C GLN A 281 -38.35 -5.88 -21.09
N ARG A 282 -39.68 -5.79 -21.14
CA ARG A 282 -40.40 -4.53 -21.40
C ARG A 282 -40.15 -3.48 -20.33
N MET A 283 -40.19 -3.87 -19.06
CA MET A 283 -39.81 -2.99 -17.95
C MET A 283 -38.38 -2.48 -18.10
N GLY A 284 -37.42 -3.33 -18.46
CA GLY A 284 -36.03 -2.94 -18.70
C GLY A 284 -35.90 -1.93 -19.86
N GLN A 285 -36.66 -2.12 -20.94
CA GLN A 285 -36.69 -1.19 -22.07
C GLN A 285 -37.27 0.18 -21.67
N GLU A 286 -38.39 0.22 -20.92
CA GLU A 286 -38.97 1.48 -20.45
C GLU A 286 -38.05 2.20 -19.46
N GLN A 287 -37.37 1.48 -18.56
CA GLN A 287 -36.36 2.06 -17.67
C GLN A 287 -35.20 2.68 -18.46
N MET A 288 -34.69 1.98 -19.48
CA MET A 288 -33.61 2.51 -20.33
C MET A 288 -34.07 3.69 -21.19
N ALA A 289 -35.30 3.66 -21.70
CA ALA A 289 -35.89 4.79 -22.42
C ALA A 289 -36.02 6.03 -21.51
N LEU A 290 -36.38 5.84 -20.24
CA LEU A 290 -36.42 6.91 -19.25
C LEU A 290 -35.03 7.51 -19.03
N TYR A 291 -34.00 6.68 -18.83
CA TYR A 291 -32.62 7.16 -18.69
C TYR A 291 -32.15 7.91 -19.93
N LYS A 292 -32.47 7.42 -21.13
CA LYS A 292 -32.14 8.07 -22.41
C LYS A 292 -32.83 9.43 -22.55
N LYS A 293 -34.11 9.53 -22.17
CA LYS A 293 -34.88 10.80 -22.17
C LYS A 293 -34.25 11.86 -21.27
N HIS A 294 -33.71 11.44 -20.12
CA HIS A 294 -33.04 12.32 -19.17
C HIS A 294 -31.52 12.43 -19.36
N LYS A 295 -30.97 11.83 -20.43
CA LYS A 295 -29.53 11.80 -20.76
C LYS A 295 -28.65 11.29 -19.60
N ILE A 296 -29.11 10.24 -18.90
CA ILE A 296 -28.40 9.59 -17.81
C ILE A 296 -27.76 8.30 -18.32
N ASN A 297 -26.48 8.10 -18.02
CA ASN A 297 -25.79 6.85 -18.31
C ASN A 297 -25.72 5.99 -17.03
N PRO A 298 -26.42 4.84 -16.96
CA PRO A 298 -26.38 3.95 -15.80
C PRO A 298 -25.00 3.29 -15.60
N PHE A 299 -24.19 3.17 -16.65
CA PHE A 299 -22.82 2.64 -16.56
C PHE A 299 -21.82 3.64 -15.96
N GLY A 300 -22.22 4.89 -15.74
CA GLY A 300 -21.38 5.90 -15.09
C GLY A 300 -20.88 5.48 -13.70
N MET A 301 -21.59 4.56 -13.03
CA MET A 301 -21.17 4.00 -11.74
C MET A 301 -19.87 3.19 -11.83
N PHE A 302 -19.69 2.42 -12.90
CA PHE A 302 -18.50 1.58 -13.08
C PHE A 302 -17.26 2.42 -13.43
N ILE A 303 -17.45 3.57 -14.09
CA ILE A 303 -16.36 4.48 -14.44
C ILE A 303 -15.64 4.98 -13.18
N VAL A 304 -16.39 5.32 -12.12
CA VAL A 304 -15.79 5.76 -10.84
C VAL A 304 -14.92 4.66 -10.24
N MET A 305 -15.37 3.40 -10.31
CA MET A 305 -14.61 2.24 -9.82
C MET A 305 -13.31 2.03 -10.61
N ILE A 306 -13.35 2.19 -11.93
CA ILE A 306 -12.17 2.08 -12.82
C ILE A 306 -11.10 3.11 -12.46
N PHE A 307 -11.48 4.33 -12.06
CA PHE A 307 -10.50 5.32 -11.60
C PHE A 307 -10.09 5.14 -10.14
N GLN A 308 -11.01 4.68 -9.29
CA GLN A 308 -10.78 4.55 -7.85
C GLN A 308 -9.76 3.46 -7.52
N PHE A 309 -9.78 2.32 -8.23
CA PHE A 309 -8.91 1.19 -7.91
C PHE A 309 -7.42 1.45 -8.24
N PRO A 310 -7.05 1.96 -9.43
CA PRO A 310 -5.67 2.36 -9.72
C PRO A 310 -5.13 3.41 -8.76
N ILE A 311 -5.95 4.39 -8.36
CA ILE A 311 -5.54 5.42 -7.38
C ILE A 311 -5.33 4.80 -5.99
N PHE A 312 -6.16 3.85 -5.61
CA PHE A 312 -5.96 3.13 -4.36
C PHE A 312 -4.63 2.37 -4.36
N ILE A 313 -4.34 1.61 -5.43
CA ILE A 313 -3.08 0.89 -5.59
C ILE A 313 -1.90 1.87 -5.56
N SER A 314 -2.00 3.01 -6.23
CA SER A 314 -0.90 3.97 -6.28
C SER A 314 -0.62 4.64 -4.95
N VAL A 315 -1.67 5.02 -4.19
CA VAL A 315 -1.52 5.56 -2.84
C VAL A 315 -0.95 4.50 -1.90
N TRP A 316 -1.47 3.27 -1.97
CA TRP A 316 -0.98 2.17 -1.15
C TRP A 316 0.50 1.86 -1.42
N GLY A 317 0.91 1.71 -2.67
CA GLY A 317 2.30 1.48 -3.05
C GLY A 317 3.21 2.66 -2.67
N ALA A 318 2.73 3.89 -2.79
CA ALA A 318 3.47 5.08 -2.37
C ALA A 318 3.65 5.11 -0.85
N MET A 319 2.61 4.83 -0.07
CA MET A 319 2.68 4.84 1.39
C MET A 319 3.52 3.68 1.93
N GLN A 320 3.36 2.49 1.38
CA GLN A 320 4.16 1.33 1.80
C GLN A 320 5.63 1.48 1.38
N GLY A 321 5.91 2.06 0.21
CA GLY A 321 7.27 2.25 -0.27
C GLY A 321 8.00 3.46 0.30
N SER A 322 7.32 4.42 0.91
CA SER A 322 7.94 5.68 1.33
C SER A 322 8.89 5.52 2.51
N SER A 323 10.18 5.86 2.32
CA SER A 323 11.20 5.78 3.37
C SER A 323 10.95 6.77 4.52
N ILE A 324 10.41 7.96 4.23
CA ILE A 324 10.08 8.94 5.29
C ILE A 324 8.94 8.47 6.19
N LEU A 325 8.04 7.61 5.69
CA LEU A 325 6.98 7.02 6.52
C LEU A 325 7.49 5.84 7.34
N MET A 326 8.56 5.18 6.88
CA MET A 326 9.26 4.13 7.63
C MET A 326 9.94 4.72 8.87
N ALA A 327 10.76 5.75 8.69
CA ALA A 327 11.40 6.49 9.79
C ALA A 327 10.42 7.38 10.58
N GLY A 328 9.22 7.59 10.04
CA GLY A 328 8.22 8.49 10.59
C GLY A 328 7.40 7.87 11.71
N GLU A 329 7.43 8.51 12.88
CA GLU A 329 6.60 8.12 14.03
C GLU A 329 5.53 9.15 14.37
N PHE A 330 4.38 8.66 14.86
CA PHE A 330 3.32 9.48 15.43
C PHE A 330 2.96 8.97 16.82
N PHE A 331 3.27 9.75 17.87
CA PHE A 331 3.17 9.31 19.26
C PHE A 331 3.90 7.99 19.53
N GLY A 332 5.11 7.84 18.97
CA GLY A 332 5.95 6.64 19.06
C GLY A 332 5.52 5.48 18.16
N LEU A 333 4.40 5.62 17.41
CA LEU A 333 3.92 4.58 16.50
C LEU A 333 4.51 4.81 15.11
N SER A 334 5.27 3.83 14.61
CA SER A 334 5.73 3.84 13.21
C SER A 334 4.55 3.83 12.25
N LEU A 335 4.57 4.74 11.27
CA LEU A 335 3.50 4.89 10.28
C LEU A 335 3.56 3.84 9.16
N ALA A 336 4.70 3.15 9.02
CA ALA A 336 4.89 2.02 8.12
C ALA A 336 4.50 0.66 8.74
N ALA A 337 4.40 0.58 10.07
CA ALA A 337 4.01 -0.66 10.75
C ALA A 337 2.63 -1.15 10.31
N SER A 338 2.47 -2.47 10.21
CA SER A 338 1.15 -3.06 9.95
C SER A 338 0.21 -2.75 11.11
N THR A 339 -0.95 -2.16 10.82
CA THR A 339 -1.88 -1.66 11.86
C THR A 339 -2.28 -2.74 12.85
N GLY A 340 -2.52 -3.96 12.37
CA GLY A 340 -2.91 -5.11 13.18
C GLY A 340 -1.81 -5.54 14.13
N THR A 341 -0.56 -5.61 13.65
CA THR A 341 0.59 -5.92 14.49
C THR A 341 0.82 -4.85 15.54
N ALA A 342 0.72 -3.57 15.16
CA ALA A 342 0.84 -2.46 16.09
C ALA A 342 -0.26 -2.45 17.16
N MET A 343 -1.50 -2.81 16.82
CA MET A 343 -2.60 -2.92 17.78
C MET A 343 -2.45 -4.09 18.76
N MET A 344 -1.70 -5.12 18.38
CA MET A 344 -1.45 -6.32 19.20
C MET A 344 -0.13 -6.24 19.98
N ASP A 345 0.75 -5.29 19.67
CA ASP A 345 2.00 -5.07 20.38
C ASP A 345 1.78 -4.27 21.67
N PHE A 346 1.41 -4.96 22.75
CA PHE A 346 1.16 -4.35 24.06
C PHE A 346 2.39 -3.73 24.73
N LYS A 347 3.60 -3.94 24.18
CA LYS A 347 4.82 -3.26 24.66
C LYS A 347 5.02 -1.91 23.98
N GLY A 348 4.50 -1.75 22.76
CA GLY A 348 4.54 -0.51 22.00
C GLY A 348 3.31 0.40 22.23
N PRO A 349 3.14 1.45 21.40
CA PRO A 349 2.03 2.40 21.48
C PRO A 349 0.73 1.83 20.87
N TRP A 350 0.33 0.62 21.27
CA TRP A 350 -0.83 -0.09 20.72
C TRP A 350 -2.13 0.74 20.78
N TYR A 351 -2.30 1.53 21.83
CA TYR A 351 -3.47 2.39 22.02
C TYR A 351 -3.60 3.46 20.93
N VAL A 352 -2.47 3.99 20.41
CA VAL A 352 -2.47 4.96 19.30
C VAL A 352 -2.98 4.28 18.03
N ALA A 353 -2.52 3.05 17.77
CA ALA A 353 -2.97 2.25 16.63
C ALA A 353 -4.48 1.97 16.70
N TRP A 354 -5.01 1.63 17.88
CA TRP A 354 -6.45 1.45 18.09
C TRP A 354 -7.25 2.72 17.85
N VAL A 355 -6.79 3.87 18.37
CA VAL A 355 -7.46 5.15 18.14
C VAL A 355 -7.53 5.47 16.65
N ILE A 356 -6.42 5.34 15.92
CA ILE A 356 -6.38 5.57 14.46
C ILE A 356 -7.33 4.63 13.72
N PHE A 357 -7.30 3.33 14.05
CA PHE A 357 -8.15 2.33 13.42
C PHE A 357 -9.64 2.57 13.67
N VAL A 358 -10.02 2.92 14.92
CA VAL A 358 -11.40 3.25 15.28
C VAL A 358 -11.86 4.52 14.57
N LEU A 359 -11.03 5.57 14.50
CA LEU A 359 -11.33 6.79 13.76
C LEU A 359 -11.56 6.48 12.27
N MET A 360 -10.70 5.68 11.66
CA MET A 360 -10.86 5.20 10.28
C MET A 360 -12.19 4.48 10.10
N ALA A 361 -12.51 3.49 10.95
CA ALA A 361 -13.73 2.71 10.85
C ALA A 361 -14.99 3.58 11.03
N LEU A 362 -15.02 4.45 12.05
CA LEU A 362 -16.13 5.37 12.29
C LEU A 362 -16.29 6.38 11.15
N GLY A 363 -15.18 6.92 10.64
CA GLY A 363 -15.15 7.80 9.48
C GLY A 363 -15.76 7.12 8.26
N GLN A 364 -15.34 5.90 7.96
CA GLN A 364 -15.83 5.13 6.82
C GLN A 364 -17.32 4.78 6.97
N ILE A 365 -17.77 4.39 8.17
CA ILE A 365 -19.18 4.14 8.47
C ILE A 365 -20.00 5.42 8.26
N ALA A 366 -19.56 6.54 8.83
CA ALA A 366 -20.23 7.83 8.70
C ALA A 366 -20.33 8.26 7.23
N SER A 367 -19.21 8.19 6.50
CA SER A 367 -19.08 8.46 5.07
C SER A 367 -20.08 7.69 4.22
N MET A 368 -20.34 6.41 4.54
CA MET A 368 -21.28 5.59 3.77
C MET A 368 -22.73 5.73 4.22
N LYS A 369 -22.99 5.77 5.54
CA LYS A 369 -24.35 5.74 6.10
C LYS A 369 -25.05 7.10 6.08
N ILE A 370 -24.32 8.21 6.26
CA ILE A 370 -24.95 9.56 6.28
C ILE A 370 -25.59 9.89 4.93
N PRO A 371 -24.93 9.73 3.76
CA PRO A 371 -25.56 9.99 2.47
C PRO A 371 -26.78 9.10 2.22
N GLN A 372 -26.70 7.81 2.59
CA GLN A 372 -27.82 6.87 2.48
C GLN A 372 -29.01 7.32 3.34
N TRP A 373 -28.76 7.72 4.59
CA TRP A 373 -29.80 8.21 5.49
C TRP A 373 -30.48 9.47 4.95
N LEU A 374 -29.70 10.43 4.43
CA LEU A 374 -30.22 11.64 3.81
C LEU A 374 -31.05 11.34 2.55
N GLN A 375 -30.62 10.38 1.72
CA GLN A 375 -31.37 9.93 0.55
C GLN A 375 -32.66 9.21 0.94
N LYS A 376 -32.61 8.33 1.95
CA LYS A 376 -33.78 7.60 2.45
C LYS A 376 -34.85 8.54 2.99
N LYS A 377 -34.48 9.54 3.80
CA LYS A 377 -35.43 10.53 4.34
C LYS A 377 -36.17 11.30 3.23
N LYS A 378 -35.45 11.65 2.16
CA LYS A 378 -36.05 12.26 0.96
C LYS A 378 -36.99 11.30 0.23
N GLN A 379 -36.63 10.02 0.14
CA GLN A 379 -37.46 8.99 -0.51
C GLN A 379 -38.72 8.64 0.31
N GLU A 380 -38.61 8.48 1.63
CA GLU A 380 -39.74 8.21 2.54
C GLU A 380 -40.81 9.31 2.48
N THR A 381 -40.40 10.56 2.25
CA THR A 381 -41.34 11.69 2.03
C THR A 381 -42.13 11.53 0.72
N GLN A 382 -41.56 10.88 -0.30
CA GLN A 382 -42.21 10.63 -1.60
C GLN A 382 -42.88 9.25 -1.72
N GLN A 383 -42.49 8.27 -0.89
CA GLN A 383 -42.94 6.87 -0.95
C GLN A 383 -44.21 6.56 -0.15
N LYS A 384 -44.77 7.49 0.64
CA LYS A 384 -46.05 7.30 1.34
C LYS A 384 -47.25 6.96 0.41
N LEU A 385 -47.04 6.91 -0.90
CA LEU A 385 -48.06 6.65 -1.93
C LEU A 385 -47.95 5.26 -2.61
N VAL A 386 -46.85 4.49 -2.50
CA VAL A 386 -46.70 3.18 -3.17
C VAL A 386 -45.70 2.25 -2.45
N LYS A 387 -46.11 1.02 -2.08
CA LYS A 387 -45.21 -0.10 -1.68
C LYS A 387 -44.81 -0.91 -2.93
N ASN A 388 -43.51 -1.10 -3.18
CA ASN A 388 -43.01 -1.92 -4.30
C ASN A 388 -41.87 -2.87 -3.83
N PRO A 389 -42.02 -4.21 -3.96
CA PRO A 389 -41.03 -5.20 -3.52
C PRO A 389 -39.69 -5.16 -4.28
N SER A 390 -39.68 -4.71 -5.54
CA SER A 390 -38.47 -4.67 -6.37
C SER A 390 -37.51 -3.52 -5.99
N LEU A 391 -38.04 -2.42 -5.44
CA LEU A 391 -37.24 -1.35 -4.84
C LEU A 391 -36.57 -1.79 -3.55
N GLU A 392 -37.31 -2.55 -2.74
CA GLU A 392 -36.76 -3.14 -1.53
C GLU A 392 -35.62 -4.08 -1.89
N GLN A 393 -35.73 -4.83 -2.98
CA GLN A 393 -34.64 -5.66 -3.51
C GLN A 393 -33.45 -4.84 -4.00
N GLN A 394 -33.67 -3.75 -4.75
CA GLN A 394 -32.59 -2.87 -5.22
C GLN A 394 -31.85 -2.18 -4.05
N GLN A 395 -32.59 -1.69 -3.06
CA GLN A 395 -32.03 -1.10 -1.83
C GLN A 395 -31.28 -2.14 -1.00
N LYS A 396 -31.81 -3.37 -0.88
CA LYS A 396 -31.11 -4.49 -0.22
C LYS A 396 -29.80 -4.83 -0.91
N THR A 397 -29.77 -4.89 -2.25
CA THR A 397 -28.54 -5.11 -3.01
C THR A 397 -27.53 -3.99 -2.78
N MET A 398 -27.95 -2.72 -2.84
CA MET A 398 -27.07 -1.59 -2.57
C MET A 398 -26.52 -1.60 -1.13
N ASN A 399 -27.36 -1.91 -0.15
CA ASN A 399 -26.95 -2.05 1.24
C ASN A 399 -25.99 -3.24 1.45
N MET A 400 -26.20 -4.35 0.76
CA MET A 400 -25.31 -5.51 0.79
C MET A 400 -23.93 -5.15 0.24
N VAL A 401 -23.85 -4.56 -0.97
CA VAL A 401 -22.58 -4.14 -1.57
C VAL A 401 -21.83 -3.17 -0.67
N ASN A 402 -22.53 -2.18 -0.11
CA ASN A 402 -21.92 -1.21 0.80
C ASN A 402 -21.44 -1.84 2.11
N ASN A 403 -22.20 -2.76 2.70
CA ASN A 403 -21.77 -3.44 3.92
C ASN A 403 -20.59 -4.39 3.66
N VAL A 404 -20.54 -5.08 2.52
CA VAL A 404 -19.41 -5.95 2.15
C VAL A 404 -18.14 -5.12 1.95
N MET A 405 -18.23 -4.00 1.22
CA MET A 405 -17.11 -3.08 1.02
C MET A 405 -16.61 -2.49 2.34
N LEU A 406 -17.52 -2.16 3.27
CA LEU A 406 -17.13 -1.69 4.60
C LEU A 406 -16.36 -2.76 5.39
N ILE A 407 -16.86 -4.00 5.41
CA ILE A 407 -16.18 -5.11 6.08
C ILE A 407 -14.80 -5.34 5.45
N MET A 408 -14.71 -5.30 4.12
CA MET A 408 -13.44 -5.41 3.39
C MET A 408 -12.43 -4.34 3.84
N ILE A 409 -12.84 -3.07 3.88
CA ILE A 409 -11.95 -1.97 4.31
C ILE A 409 -11.49 -2.16 5.76
N ILE A 410 -12.40 -2.54 6.66
CA ILE A 410 -12.06 -2.79 8.07
C ILE A 410 -11.07 -3.95 8.21
N VAL A 411 -11.29 -5.06 7.51
CA VAL A 411 -10.39 -6.22 7.53
C VAL A 411 -9.04 -5.87 6.91
N MET A 412 -9.03 -5.21 5.75
CA MET A 412 -7.79 -4.78 5.09
C MET A 412 -7.03 -3.77 5.94
N GLY A 413 -7.72 -2.88 6.66
CA GLY A 413 -7.08 -1.92 7.56
C GLY A 413 -6.25 -2.60 8.64
N PHE A 414 -6.54 -3.85 8.98
CA PHE A 414 -5.73 -4.63 9.92
C PHE A 414 -4.39 -5.06 9.31
N SER A 415 -4.35 -5.40 8.03
CA SER A 415 -3.13 -5.88 7.37
C SER A 415 -2.26 -4.74 6.82
N LEU A 416 -2.88 -3.62 6.44
CA LEU A 416 -2.21 -2.49 5.81
C LEU A 416 -1.45 -1.59 6.83
N PRO A 417 -0.49 -0.78 6.35
CA PRO A 417 0.24 0.17 7.18
C PRO A 417 -0.67 1.17 7.91
N VAL A 418 -0.26 1.65 9.08
CA VAL A 418 -1.00 2.67 9.87
C VAL A 418 -1.29 3.93 9.05
N SER A 419 -0.34 4.35 8.21
CA SER A 419 -0.51 5.46 7.26
C SER A 419 -1.74 5.30 6.35
N MET A 420 -2.08 4.07 5.92
CA MET A 420 -3.29 3.79 5.13
C MET A 420 -4.57 4.01 5.91
N CYS A 421 -4.60 3.70 7.21
CA CYS A 421 -5.75 3.97 8.06
C CYS A 421 -6.01 5.48 8.20
N ILE A 422 -4.95 6.27 8.36
CA ILE A 422 -5.01 7.75 8.37
C ILE A 422 -5.54 8.27 7.04
N TYR A 423 -4.99 7.78 5.92
CA TYR A 423 -5.47 8.12 4.58
C TYR A 423 -6.96 7.85 4.40
N TRP A 424 -7.45 6.68 4.83
CA TRP A 424 -8.87 6.34 4.73
C TRP A 424 -9.77 7.18 5.63
N PHE A 425 -9.32 7.53 6.83
CA PHE A 425 -10.04 8.45 7.69
C PHE A 425 -10.22 9.82 7.02
N ILE A 426 -9.13 10.41 6.53
CA ILE A 426 -9.13 11.71 5.84
C ILE A 426 -10.00 11.64 4.57
N THR A 427 -9.83 10.57 3.81
CA THR A 427 -10.65 10.27 2.65
C THR A 427 -12.14 10.23 2.98
N SER A 428 -12.52 9.65 4.12
CA SER A 428 -13.91 9.61 4.58
C SER A 428 -14.47 10.99 4.90
N LEU A 429 -13.67 11.85 5.54
CA LEU A 429 -14.05 13.24 5.81
C LEU A 429 -14.27 14.03 4.51
N ILE A 430 -13.37 13.87 3.53
CA ILE A 430 -13.50 14.50 2.21
C ILE A 430 -14.76 13.99 1.50
N SER A 431 -15.03 12.69 1.52
CA SER A 431 -16.23 12.10 0.90
C SER A 431 -17.54 12.58 1.55
N LEU A 432 -17.55 12.80 2.86
CA LEU A 432 -18.66 13.44 3.56
C LEU A 432 -18.87 14.88 3.07
N GLY A 433 -17.79 15.68 3.04
CA GLY A 433 -17.82 17.05 2.51
C GLY A 433 -18.34 17.12 1.06
N GLN A 434 -17.83 16.24 0.19
CA GLN A 434 -18.27 16.10 -1.20
C GLN A 434 -19.75 15.76 -1.29
N SER A 435 -20.24 14.85 -0.44
CA SER A 435 -21.64 14.44 -0.41
C SER A 435 -22.55 15.62 -0.05
N PHE A 436 -22.19 16.41 0.96
CA PHE A 436 -22.93 17.61 1.33
C PHE A 436 -22.91 18.68 0.23
N LEU A 437 -21.75 18.95 -0.35
CA LEU A 437 -21.60 19.92 -1.45
C LEU A 437 -22.47 19.54 -2.65
N THR A 438 -22.41 18.28 -3.05
CA THR A 438 -23.19 17.75 -4.18
C THR A 438 -24.69 17.88 -3.93
N GLN A 439 -25.17 17.56 -2.71
CA GLN A 439 -26.57 17.74 -2.36
C GLN A 439 -27.01 19.22 -2.42
N LYS A 440 -26.17 20.15 -1.98
CA LYS A 440 -26.43 21.59 -2.04
C LYS A 440 -26.55 22.08 -3.48
N ILE A 441 -25.66 21.65 -4.37
CA ILE A 441 -25.68 21.99 -5.80
C ILE A 441 -27.00 21.53 -6.46
N ILE A 442 -27.43 20.30 -6.17
CA ILE A 442 -28.65 19.72 -6.77
C ILE A 442 -29.91 20.44 -6.28
N SER A 443 -29.98 20.72 -4.97
CA SER A 443 -31.12 21.45 -4.39
C SER A 443 -31.27 22.84 -5.04
N ASN A 444 -30.17 23.56 -5.23
CA ASN A 444 -30.18 24.87 -5.87
C ASN A 444 -30.57 24.81 -7.36
N SER A 445 -30.14 23.78 -8.09
CA SER A 445 -30.52 23.57 -9.49
C SER A 445 -32.02 23.30 -9.65
N SER A 446 -32.61 22.53 -8.72
CA SER A 446 -34.06 22.27 -8.70
C SER A 446 -34.87 23.55 -8.44
N LYS A 447 -34.47 24.37 -7.46
CA LYS A 447 -35.12 25.68 -7.19
C LYS A 447 -35.10 26.61 -8.40
N LYS A 448 -33.97 26.73 -9.11
CA LYS A 448 -33.87 27.56 -10.33
C LYS A 448 -34.77 27.10 -11.47
N LYS A 449 -35.07 25.80 -11.59
CA LYS A 449 -36.02 25.29 -12.59
C LYS A 449 -37.48 25.57 -12.23
N VAL A 450 -37.81 25.60 -10.95
CA VAL A 450 -39.16 25.95 -10.48
C VAL A 450 -39.43 27.45 -10.65
N ILE A 451 -38.43 28.30 -10.42
CA ILE A 451 -38.55 29.76 -10.60
C ILE A 451 -38.64 30.17 -12.09
N ARG A 452 -38.19 29.32 -13.01
CA ARG A 452 -38.22 29.55 -14.47
C ARG A 452 -39.45 28.93 -15.17
N LYS A 453 -40.31 28.25 -14.44
CA LYS A 453 -41.63 27.79 -14.89
C LYS A 453 -42.69 28.64 -14.25
#